data_AF-A0A1C5FLP6-F1
#
_entry.id   AF-A0A1C5FLP6-F1
#
_cell.length_a   1.000
_cell.length_b   1.000
_cell.length_c   1.000
_cell.angle_alpha   90.00
_cell.angle_beta   90.00
_cell.angle_gamma   90.00
#
_symmetry.space_group_name_H-M   'P 1'
#
loop_
_entity.id
_entity.type
_entity.pdbx_description
1 polymer ?
#
loop_
_entity_poly.entity_id
_entity_poly.type
_entity_poly.pdbx_seq_one_letter_code
_entity_poly.pdbx_strand_id
1 'polypeptide(L)'
;MIELVPGGNLALPDTALTIDVPGPFDLSVLITDDSGKVGGDGDFVFYNQPSAPGARLYDGGVGVDPRRLRAGASRVTVVISPADPGIVLGRLPVPTLTVRGSGGRGVLARFTPVRPAHETVLLLAEIYRRGAGWKLRALGQGYADGLAGIARDFGVDVTEEAAGDATAATAAVGSTAPVGPPPPPAVRANGAPTRYSSGMSAESAEATEFAALVRAERLRAGVPAVALDGRLSAAAQAHTAAMAGQRRLGAESADGISVFQRITAGGYHYLRIDQHLVSGPRTPRAFVEYCLGGEAIRGPLFDPALTDAGLGRAVDARSGEVYWTALWARPFTSDGLIRTAAEVVALTNAERTAAGLRP
;
A
#
# COMPACT_ATOMS: atom_id res chain seq x y z
N MET A 1 -24.98 -2.33 -11.32
CA MET A 1 -23.61 -2.87 -11.33
C MET A 1 -22.66 -1.71 -11.49
N ILE A 2 -21.68 -1.57 -10.58
CA ILE A 2 -20.71 -0.47 -10.56
C ILE A 2 -19.33 -1.01 -10.94
N GLU A 3 -18.64 -0.33 -11.85
CA GLU A 3 -17.23 -0.61 -12.11
C GLU A 3 -16.37 0.18 -11.14
N LEU A 4 -15.55 -0.50 -10.35
CA LEU A 4 -14.62 0.15 -9.44
C LEU A 4 -13.27 0.36 -10.12
N VAL A 5 -12.61 1.46 -9.75
CA VAL A 5 -11.20 1.74 -10.04
C VAL A 5 -10.38 1.51 -8.76
N PRO A 6 -9.05 1.35 -8.84
CA PRO A 6 -8.20 1.26 -7.64
C PRO A 6 -8.48 2.42 -6.66
N GLY A 7 -8.65 2.09 -5.38
CA GLY A 7 -9.05 3.02 -4.32
C GLY A 7 -10.54 3.37 -4.30
N GLY A 8 -11.33 2.96 -5.30
CA GLY A 8 -12.77 3.18 -5.38
C GLY A 8 -13.53 2.50 -4.25
N ASN A 9 -14.61 3.13 -3.76
CA ASN A 9 -15.37 2.64 -2.60
C ASN A 9 -16.86 2.47 -2.95
N LEU A 10 -17.49 1.43 -2.40
CA LEU A 10 -18.92 1.15 -2.53
C LEU A 10 -19.53 0.85 -1.15
N ALA A 11 -20.66 1.46 -0.81
CA ALA A 11 -21.43 1.06 0.37
C ALA A 11 -22.07 -0.31 0.13
N LEU A 12 -21.96 -1.22 1.09
CA LEU A 12 -22.50 -2.57 0.99
C LEU A 12 -23.80 -2.70 1.79
N PRO A 13 -24.73 -3.56 1.33
CA PRO A 13 -25.85 -3.96 2.15
C PRO A 13 -25.36 -4.76 3.37
N ASP A 14 -26.08 -4.67 4.49
CA ASP A 14 -25.79 -5.45 5.69
C ASP A 14 -26.34 -6.90 5.57
N THR A 15 -25.88 -7.60 4.53
CA THR A 15 -26.30 -8.95 4.16
C THR A 15 -25.09 -9.76 3.71
N ALA A 16 -25.23 -11.10 3.65
CA ALA A 16 -24.23 -11.95 3.02
C ALA A 16 -23.98 -11.56 1.56
N LEU A 17 -22.71 -11.65 1.15
CA LEU A 17 -22.18 -11.33 -0.16
C LEU A 17 -21.45 -12.56 -0.72
N THR A 18 -21.38 -12.65 -2.04
CA THR A 18 -20.45 -13.56 -2.71
C THR A 18 -19.48 -12.75 -3.57
N ILE A 19 -18.23 -13.18 -3.58
CA ILE A 19 -17.15 -12.55 -4.32
C ILE A 19 -16.52 -13.63 -5.20
N ASP A 20 -16.74 -13.52 -6.50
CA ASP A 20 -16.21 -14.45 -7.49
C ASP A 20 -14.93 -13.87 -8.09
N VAL A 21 -13.88 -14.69 -8.20
CA VAL A 21 -12.61 -14.35 -8.87
C VAL A 21 -12.20 -15.53 -9.74
N PRO A 22 -12.83 -15.73 -10.91
CA PRO A 22 -12.55 -16.88 -11.76
C PRO A 22 -11.14 -16.79 -12.36
N GLY A 23 -10.49 -17.95 -12.47
CA GLY A 23 -9.19 -18.08 -13.11
C GLY A 23 -8.27 -19.05 -12.36
N PRO A 24 -7.01 -19.19 -12.82
CA PRO A 24 -6.02 -20.06 -12.20
C PRO A 24 -5.40 -19.42 -10.94
N PHE A 25 -6.26 -19.04 -9.99
CA PHE A 25 -5.87 -18.35 -8.76
C PHE A 25 -6.31 -19.13 -7.53
N ASP A 26 -5.44 -19.17 -6.53
CA ASP A 26 -5.82 -19.55 -5.17
C ASP A 26 -6.31 -18.31 -4.43
N LEU A 27 -7.50 -18.41 -3.85
CA LEU A 27 -8.13 -17.33 -3.10
C LEU A 27 -7.94 -17.55 -1.60
N SER A 28 -7.53 -16.49 -0.91
CA SER A 28 -7.42 -16.45 0.54
C SER A 28 -8.09 -15.20 1.09
N VAL A 29 -8.46 -15.23 2.37
CA VAL A 29 -9.11 -14.11 3.05
C VAL A 29 -8.46 -13.87 4.40
N LEU A 30 -8.21 -12.60 4.71
CA LEU A 30 -7.69 -12.15 6.00
C LEU A 30 -8.78 -11.36 6.72
N ILE A 31 -9.17 -11.81 7.90
CA ILE A 31 -10.10 -11.11 8.79
C ILE A 31 -9.29 -10.34 9.82
N THR A 32 -9.34 -9.01 9.76
CA THR A 32 -8.54 -8.14 10.63
C THR A 32 -9.38 -7.25 11.49
N ASP A 33 -8.81 -6.85 12.62
CA ASP A 33 -9.37 -5.82 13.48
C ASP A 33 -8.89 -4.41 13.06
N ASP A 34 -9.18 -3.41 13.91
CA ASP A 34 -8.81 -2.02 13.67
C ASP A 34 -7.30 -1.77 13.64
N SER A 35 -6.49 -2.67 14.19
CA SER A 35 -5.03 -2.63 14.08
C SER A 35 -4.51 -3.13 12.71
N GLY A 36 -5.39 -3.73 11.90
CA GLY A 36 -5.02 -4.35 10.64
C GLY A 36 -4.37 -5.73 10.80
N LYS A 37 -4.44 -6.33 11.99
CA LYS A 37 -3.92 -7.66 12.28
C LYS A 37 -5.02 -8.69 12.40
N VAL A 38 -4.71 -9.94 12.08
CA VAL A 38 -5.56 -11.08 12.39
C VAL A 38 -5.57 -11.31 13.90
N GLY A 39 -6.67 -11.83 14.43
CA GLY A 39 -6.81 -12.20 15.84
C GLY A 39 -6.16 -13.55 16.19
N GLY A 40 -5.60 -14.23 15.18
CA GLY A 40 -4.96 -15.54 15.25
C GLY A 40 -5.20 -16.32 13.95
N ASP A 41 -4.73 -17.57 13.89
CA ASP A 41 -4.79 -18.39 12.67
C ASP A 41 -6.20 -18.60 12.13
N GLY A 42 -7.20 -18.64 13.02
CA GLY A 42 -8.63 -18.79 12.66
C GLY A 42 -9.20 -17.65 11.81
N ASP A 43 -8.50 -16.54 11.69
CA ASP A 43 -8.89 -15.38 10.88
C ASP A 43 -8.24 -15.37 9.48
N PHE A 44 -7.34 -16.32 9.20
CA PHE A 44 -6.78 -16.52 7.88
C PHE A 44 -7.47 -17.70 7.20
N VAL A 45 -8.26 -17.42 6.17
CA VAL A 45 -9.03 -18.41 5.42
C VAL A 45 -8.33 -18.72 4.11
N PHE A 46 -8.00 -19.98 3.86
CA PHE A 46 -7.28 -20.46 2.68
C PHE A 46 -7.69 -21.91 2.39
N TYR A 47 -7.14 -22.56 1.36
CA TYR A 47 -7.60 -23.89 0.93
C TYR A 47 -7.61 -24.97 2.04
N ASN A 48 -6.64 -24.94 2.97
CA ASN A 48 -6.56 -25.90 4.08
C ASN A 48 -7.38 -25.48 5.31
N GLN A 49 -7.85 -24.22 5.34
CA GLN A 49 -8.77 -23.69 6.34
C GLN A 49 -9.86 -22.89 5.62
N PRO A 50 -10.81 -23.55 4.94
CA PRO A 50 -11.68 -22.90 3.96
C PRO A 50 -12.82 -22.09 4.61
N SER A 51 -12.88 -22.00 5.94
CA SER A 51 -13.90 -21.20 6.62
C SER A 51 -13.46 -20.62 7.95
N ALA A 52 -13.94 -19.41 8.22
CA ALA A 52 -13.92 -18.73 9.51
C ALA A 52 -15.33 -18.15 9.81
N PRO A 53 -15.62 -17.69 11.03
CA PRO A 53 -16.86 -16.96 11.30
C PRO A 53 -17.04 -15.80 10.32
N GLY A 54 -18.11 -15.86 9.50
CA GLY A 54 -18.44 -14.82 8.52
C GLY A 54 -17.69 -14.88 7.19
N ALA A 55 -16.79 -15.85 6.96
CA ALA A 55 -16.14 -16.04 5.66
C ALA A 55 -16.00 -17.54 5.31
N ARG A 56 -16.31 -17.92 4.06
CA ARG A 56 -16.16 -19.29 3.58
C ARG A 56 -15.78 -19.32 2.11
N LEU A 57 -14.67 -19.97 1.80
CA LEU A 57 -14.24 -20.24 0.43
C LEU A 57 -15.14 -21.29 -0.23
N TYR A 58 -15.32 -21.13 -1.53
CA TYR A 58 -15.92 -22.11 -2.42
C TYR A 58 -15.14 -22.08 -3.75
N ASP A 59 -15.48 -22.98 -4.67
CA ASP A 59 -14.80 -23.04 -5.96
C ASP A 59 -14.94 -21.73 -6.74
N GLY A 60 -13.81 -21.05 -6.99
CA GLY A 60 -13.75 -19.77 -7.70
C GLY A 60 -14.20 -18.53 -6.92
N GLY A 61 -14.39 -18.60 -5.59
CA GLY A 61 -14.79 -17.42 -4.82
C GLY A 61 -14.90 -17.57 -3.29
N VAL A 62 -15.46 -16.55 -2.66
CA VAL A 62 -15.70 -16.50 -1.21
C VAL A 62 -17.06 -15.90 -0.87
N GLY A 63 -17.75 -16.55 0.07
CA GLY A 63 -18.95 -16.02 0.71
C GLY A 63 -18.54 -15.25 1.96
N VAL A 64 -19.01 -14.00 2.10
CA VAL A 64 -18.74 -13.14 3.25
C VAL A 64 -20.05 -12.67 3.86
N ASP A 65 -20.29 -12.95 5.15
CA ASP A 65 -21.38 -12.36 5.93
C ASP A 65 -20.78 -11.51 7.05
N PRO A 66 -20.70 -10.17 6.87
CA PRO A 66 -20.08 -9.28 7.84
C PRO A 66 -20.70 -9.34 9.24
N ARG A 67 -21.96 -9.76 9.36
CA ARG A 67 -22.69 -9.88 10.64
C ARG A 67 -22.27 -11.10 11.45
N ARG A 68 -21.61 -12.07 10.81
CA ARG A 68 -21.14 -13.31 11.42
C ARG A 68 -19.64 -13.30 11.70
N LEU A 69 -18.95 -12.20 11.37
CA LEU A 69 -17.56 -12.01 11.74
C LEU A 69 -17.40 -12.04 13.25
N ARG A 70 -16.22 -12.45 13.72
CA ARG A 70 -15.92 -12.43 15.16
C ARG A 70 -16.01 -11.02 15.74
N ALA A 71 -16.19 -10.93 17.05
CA ALA A 71 -16.12 -9.65 17.74
C ALA A 71 -14.74 -8.98 17.50
N GLY A 72 -14.76 -7.67 17.28
CA GLY A 72 -13.58 -6.86 17.00
C GLY A 72 -13.07 -6.91 15.56
N ALA A 73 -13.58 -7.81 14.70
CA ALA A 73 -13.26 -7.77 13.28
C ALA A 73 -13.88 -6.52 12.63
N SER A 74 -13.08 -5.79 11.87
CA SER A 74 -13.51 -4.57 11.19
C SER A 74 -13.13 -4.54 9.72
N ARG A 75 -12.37 -5.52 9.23
CA ARG A 75 -11.99 -5.64 7.83
C ARG A 75 -11.85 -7.11 7.39
N VAL A 76 -12.23 -7.37 6.14
CA VAL A 76 -12.07 -8.65 5.44
C VAL A 76 -11.37 -8.37 4.12
N THR A 77 -10.13 -8.82 3.97
CA THR A 77 -9.31 -8.57 2.78
C THR A 77 -9.28 -9.80 1.90
N VAL A 78 -9.63 -9.65 0.62
CA VAL A 78 -9.60 -10.71 -0.39
C VAL A 78 -8.24 -10.70 -1.09
N VAL A 79 -7.57 -11.83 -1.02
CA VAL A 79 -6.21 -12.05 -1.49
C VAL A 79 -6.24 -13.13 -2.57
N ILE A 80 -5.42 -12.97 -3.60
CA ILE A 80 -5.14 -14.05 -4.54
C ILE A 80 -3.65 -14.33 -4.66
N SER A 81 -3.33 -15.57 -4.97
CA SER A 81 -2.04 -16.04 -5.48
C SER A 81 -2.27 -16.92 -6.72
N PRO A 82 -1.24 -17.18 -7.54
CA PRO A 82 -1.28 -18.23 -8.56
C PRO A 82 -1.64 -19.58 -7.94
N ALA A 83 -2.50 -20.36 -8.60
CA ALA A 83 -2.81 -21.74 -8.19
C ALA A 83 -1.61 -22.68 -8.36
N ASP A 84 -0.76 -22.41 -9.37
CA ASP A 84 0.48 -23.14 -9.60
C ASP A 84 1.65 -22.41 -8.92
N PRO A 85 2.33 -23.03 -7.92
CA PRO A 85 3.47 -22.44 -7.25
C PRO A 85 4.61 -22.08 -8.22
N GLY A 86 5.26 -20.94 -8.00
CA GLY A 86 6.40 -20.48 -8.82
C GLY A 86 6.02 -19.73 -10.09
N ILE A 87 4.73 -19.66 -10.43
CA ILE A 87 4.24 -18.71 -11.43
C ILE A 87 4.08 -17.33 -10.77
N VAL A 88 4.33 -16.25 -11.52
CA VAL A 88 4.00 -14.87 -11.09
C VAL A 88 2.67 -14.44 -11.69
N LEU A 89 1.90 -13.63 -10.97
CA LEU A 89 0.54 -13.24 -11.38
C LEU A 89 0.50 -12.54 -12.76
N GLY A 90 1.58 -11.85 -13.16
CA GLY A 90 1.64 -11.21 -14.48
C GLY A 90 1.65 -12.17 -15.68
N ARG A 91 1.94 -13.45 -15.45
CA ARG A 91 1.86 -14.52 -16.47
C ARG A 91 0.47 -15.13 -16.61
N LEU A 92 -0.45 -14.80 -15.71
CA LEU A 92 -1.83 -15.29 -15.71
C LEU A 92 -2.79 -14.28 -16.37
N PRO A 93 -4.04 -14.65 -16.65
CA PRO A 93 -5.09 -13.69 -16.98
C PRO A 93 -5.19 -12.60 -15.91
N VAL A 94 -5.68 -11.40 -16.27
CA VAL A 94 -5.88 -10.36 -15.24
C VAL A 94 -7.06 -10.77 -14.37
N PRO A 95 -6.89 -10.87 -13.04
CA PRO A 95 -7.97 -11.28 -12.15
C PRO A 95 -9.11 -10.27 -12.21
N THR A 96 -10.35 -10.74 -12.29
CA THR A 96 -11.52 -9.86 -12.26
C THR A 96 -12.44 -10.29 -11.13
N LEU A 97 -12.59 -9.40 -10.15
CA LEU A 97 -13.43 -9.62 -8.97
C LEU A 97 -14.86 -9.18 -9.27
N THR A 98 -15.84 -10.03 -8.97
CA THR A 98 -17.27 -9.73 -9.10
C THR A 98 -17.97 -9.91 -7.76
N VAL A 99 -18.62 -8.84 -7.26
CA VAL A 99 -19.36 -8.86 -5.98
C VAL A 99 -20.85 -8.95 -6.24
N ARG A 100 -21.52 -9.89 -5.55
CA ARG A 100 -22.97 -10.09 -5.61
C ARG A 100 -23.59 -10.03 -4.23
N GLY A 101 -24.82 -9.52 -4.16
CA GLY A 101 -25.62 -9.53 -2.94
C GLY A 101 -26.24 -10.89 -2.63
N SER A 102 -26.95 -10.99 -1.50
CA SER A 102 -27.58 -12.25 -1.06
C SER A 102 -28.47 -12.87 -2.15
N GLY A 103 -28.32 -14.18 -2.37
CA GLY A 103 -29.05 -14.93 -3.40
C GLY A 103 -28.42 -14.93 -4.80
N GLY A 104 -27.24 -14.30 -5.00
CA GLY A 104 -26.40 -14.43 -6.21
C GLY A 104 -26.92 -13.77 -7.50
N ARG A 105 -28.16 -13.25 -7.50
CA ARG A 105 -28.85 -12.79 -8.72
C ARG A 105 -28.53 -11.34 -9.14
N GLY A 106 -27.89 -10.53 -8.28
CA GLY A 106 -27.56 -9.13 -8.59
C GLY A 106 -26.08 -8.80 -8.41
N VAL A 107 -25.40 -8.40 -9.49
CA VAL A 107 -24.01 -7.89 -9.44
C VAL A 107 -24.00 -6.47 -8.90
N LEU A 108 -23.39 -6.30 -7.73
CA LEU A 108 -23.21 -5.01 -7.07
C LEU A 108 -22.05 -4.25 -7.68
N ALA A 109 -20.88 -4.89 -7.75
CA ALA A 109 -19.65 -4.28 -8.24
C ALA A 109 -18.80 -5.27 -9.04
N ARG A 110 -17.97 -4.73 -9.94
CA ARG A 110 -16.87 -5.45 -10.56
C ARG A 110 -15.59 -4.60 -10.45
N PHE A 111 -14.46 -5.28 -10.31
CA PHE A 111 -13.15 -4.66 -10.26
C PHE A 111 -12.13 -5.50 -11.03
N THR A 112 -11.43 -4.87 -11.96
CA THR A 112 -10.26 -5.44 -12.65
C THR A 112 -9.08 -4.52 -12.34
N PRO A 113 -8.06 -4.99 -11.60
CA PRO A 113 -6.87 -4.21 -11.31
C PRO A 113 -6.01 -4.05 -12.56
N VAL A 114 -5.02 -3.16 -12.49
CA VAL A 114 -3.93 -3.15 -13.47
C VAL A 114 -3.22 -4.50 -13.42
N ARG A 115 -2.77 -4.99 -14.58
CA ARG A 115 -2.07 -6.28 -14.69
C ARG A 115 -0.89 -6.32 -13.71
N PRO A 116 -0.87 -7.28 -12.76
CA PRO A 116 0.30 -7.52 -11.92
C PRO A 116 1.51 -7.85 -12.79
N ALA A 117 2.71 -7.54 -12.32
CA ALA A 117 3.94 -7.85 -13.05
C ALA A 117 4.61 -9.09 -12.46
N HIS A 118 5.41 -8.91 -11.42
CA HIS A 118 6.26 -9.94 -10.82
C HIS A 118 5.73 -10.44 -9.48
N GLU A 119 4.62 -9.87 -9.01
CA GLU A 119 4.03 -10.22 -7.73
C GLU A 119 3.44 -11.62 -7.76
N THR A 120 3.63 -12.35 -6.67
CA THR A 120 3.10 -13.70 -6.47
C THR A 120 1.84 -13.69 -5.61
N VAL A 121 1.49 -12.53 -5.06
CA VAL A 121 0.28 -12.31 -4.27
C VAL A 121 -0.31 -10.92 -4.60
N LEU A 122 -1.64 -10.81 -4.58
CA LEU A 122 -2.36 -9.56 -4.84
C LEU A 122 -3.55 -9.40 -3.90
N LEU A 123 -3.61 -8.26 -3.20
CA LEU A 123 -4.80 -7.81 -2.48
C LEU A 123 -5.78 -7.18 -3.49
N LEU A 124 -6.91 -7.84 -3.73
CA LEU A 124 -7.89 -7.37 -4.72
C LEU A 124 -8.82 -6.31 -4.15
N ALA A 125 -9.40 -6.59 -2.99
CA ALA A 125 -10.35 -5.70 -2.35
C ALA A 125 -10.41 -5.94 -0.85
N GLU A 126 -10.90 -4.94 -0.12
CA GLU A 126 -11.23 -5.07 1.29
C GLU A 126 -12.69 -4.70 1.53
N ILE A 127 -13.38 -5.49 2.36
CA ILE A 127 -14.64 -5.10 2.98
C ILE A 127 -14.31 -4.56 4.36
N TYR A 128 -14.61 -3.30 4.63
CA TYR A 128 -14.23 -2.64 5.87
C TYR A 128 -15.42 -1.91 6.51
N ARG A 129 -15.39 -1.81 7.84
CA ARG A 129 -16.40 -1.12 8.62
C ARG A 129 -16.13 0.39 8.59
N ARG A 130 -17.18 1.18 8.30
CA ARG A 130 -17.14 2.65 8.38
C ARG A 130 -18.40 3.14 9.06
N GLY A 131 -18.25 3.62 10.30
CA GLY A 131 -19.39 3.95 11.15
C GLY A 131 -20.24 2.70 11.44
N ALA A 132 -21.55 2.80 11.24
CA ALA A 132 -22.47 1.68 11.46
C ALA A 132 -22.54 0.68 10.29
N GLY A 133 -21.97 1.00 9.12
CA GLY A 133 -22.11 0.19 7.91
C GLY A 133 -20.80 -0.42 7.40
N TRP A 134 -20.93 -1.29 6.42
CA TRP A 134 -19.81 -1.90 5.70
C TRP A 134 -19.63 -1.28 4.31
N LYS A 135 -18.38 -1.19 3.88
CA LYS A 135 -18.01 -0.69 2.56
C LYS A 135 -17.02 -1.63 1.91
N LEU A 136 -17.08 -1.74 0.60
CA LEU A 136 -16.05 -2.34 -0.24
C LEU A 136 -15.08 -1.26 -0.68
N ARG A 137 -13.78 -1.56 -0.70
CA ARG A 137 -12.75 -0.79 -1.39
C ARG A 137 -11.99 -1.68 -2.36
N ALA A 138 -11.88 -1.25 -3.60
CA ALA A 138 -10.98 -1.89 -4.57
C ALA A 138 -9.53 -1.49 -4.27
N LEU A 139 -8.62 -2.46 -4.23
CA LEU A 139 -7.20 -2.24 -3.91
C LEU A 139 -6.35 -2.42 -5.17
N GLY A 140 -6.11 -3.66 -5.58
CA GLY A 140 -5.18 -3.98 -6.67
C GLY A 140 -3.71 -3.84 -6.27
N GLN A 141 -3.38 -4.13 -5.01
CA GLN A 141 -2.03 -3.98 -4.47
C GLN A 141 -1.28 -5.32 -4.49
N GLY A 142 -0.16 -5.37 -5.21
CA GLY A 142 0.69 -6.56 -5.31
C GLY A 142 1.69 -6.69 -4.18
N TYR A 143 2.07 -7.94 -3.88
CA TYR A 143 3.10 -8.32 -2.92
C TYR A 143 4.19 -9.13 -3.64
N ALA A 144 5.36 -8.52 -3.78
CA ALA A 144 6.53 -9.17 -4.40
C ALA A 144 7.08 -10.29 -3.49
N ASP A 145 7.09 -10.08 -2.17
CA ASP A 145 7.50 -11.07 -1.17
C ASP A 145 6.46 -12.19 -0.94
N GLY A 146 5.40 -12.21 -1.76
CA GLY A 146 4.36 -13.22 -1.73
C GLY A 146 3.66 -13.34 -0.39
N LEU A 147 3.30 -14.57 -0.03
CA LEU A 147 2.53 -14.87 1.17
C LEU A 147 3.32 -14.54 2.45
N ALA A 148 4.66 -14.62 2.41
CA ALA A 148 5.51 -14.24 3.53
C ALA A 148 5.41 -12.74 3.86
N GLY A 149 5.27 -11.88 2.83
CA GLY A 149 5.00 -10.46 3.02
C GLY A 149 3.65 -10.23 3.71
N ILE A 150 2.62 -10.96 3.28
CA ILE A 150 1.30 -10.93 3.93
C ILE A 150 1.36 -11.40 5.38
N ALA A 151 2.05 -12.49 5.66
CA ALA A 151 2.14 -13.03 7.01
C ALA A 151 2.68 -12.00 8.01
N ARG A 152 3.75 -11.28 7.62
CA ARG A 152 4.34 -10.21 8.43
C ARG A 152 3.40 -9.02 8.59
N ASP A 153 2.82 -8.56 7.49
CA ASP A 153 1.97 -7.36 7.47
C ASP A 153 0.65 -7.55 8.21
N PHE A 154 0.06 -8.74 8.14
CA PHE A 154 -1.23 -9.06 8.72
C PHE A 154 -1.14 -9.84 10.04
N GLY A 155 0.08 -10.25 10.45
CA GLY A 155 0.30 -10.96 11.71
C GLY A 155 -0.18 -12.41 11.69
N VAL A 156 -0.11 -13.06 10.53
CA VAL A 156 -0.41 -14.50 10.39
C VAL A 156 0.82 -15.29 10.77
N ASP A 157 0.69 -16.26 11.67
CA ASP A 157 1.75 -17.21 11.95
C ASP A 157 1.73 -18.30 10.87
N VAL A 158 2.75 -18.33 10.02
CA VAL A 158 2.92 -19.38 9.00
C VAL A 158 3.96 -20.36 9.53
N THR A 159 3.50 -21.52 10.01
CA THR A 159 4.39 -22.65 10.26
C THR A 159 4.74 -23.31 8.93
N GLU A 160 5.98 -23.18 8.48
CA GLU A 160 6.50 -23.97 7.35
C GLU A 160 6.75 -25.42 7.80
N GLU A 161 6.15 -26.39 7.13
CA GLU A 161 6.52 -27.82 7.18
C GLU A 161 6.41 -28.35 5.74
N ALA A 162 7.37 -29.05 5.11
CA ALA A 162 8.41 -29.93 5.65
C ALA A 162 9.66 -30.05 4.74
N ALA A 163 10.86 -30.14 5.35
CA ALA A 163 11.93 -31.07 4.97
C ALA A 163 13.05 -31.15 6.05
N GLY A 164 12.98 -32.17 6.91
CA GLY A 164 14.13 -33.00 7.31
C GLY A 164 15.23 -32.49 8.26
N ASP A 165 15.11 -32.94 9.52
CA ASP A 165 16.15 -33.37 10.50
C ASP A 165 16.99 -32.38 11.36
N ALA A 166 16.75 -32.55 12.68
CA ALA A 166 17.62 -32.51 13.87
C ALA A 166 18.41 -31.20 14.18
N THR A 167 18.37 -30.62 15.40
CA THR A 167 18.46 -31.26 16.72
C THR A 167 18.11 -30.27 17.85
N ALA A 168 17.49 -30.81 18.90
CA ALA A 168 17.57 -30.47 20.34
C ALA A 168 16.97 -29.16 20.91
N ALA A 169 16.00 -29.42 21.79
CA ALA A 169 15.33 -28.56 22.75
C ALA A 169 16.24 -28.00 23.86
N THR A 170 15.78 -26.93 24.51
CA THR A 170 15.53 -26.96 25.97
C THR A 170 14.50 -25.90 26.38
N ALA A 171 13.50 -26.35 27.13
CA ALA A 171 12.47 -25.56 27.77
C ALA A 171 12.97 -24.97 29.10
N ALA A 172 12.41 -23.81 29.49
CA ALA A 172 12.21 -23.48 30.90
C ALA A 172 11.01 -22.53 31.06
N VAL A 173 10.10 -22.95 31.94
CA VAL A 173 8.82 -22.32 32.32
C VAL A 173 9.05 -21.41 33.53
N GLY A 174 8.35 -20.27 33.60
CA GLY A 174 8.25 -19.48 34.83
C GLY A 174 7.27 -18.31 34.70
N SER A 175 6.33 -18.22 35.65
CA SER A 175 5.02 -17.56 35.56
C SER A 175 4.91 -16.22 36.34
N THR A 176 3.84 -15.46 36.04
CA THR A 176 3.08 -14.49 36.86
C THR A 176 3.28 -12.96 36.74
N ALA A 177 2.23 -12.33 36.18
CA ALA A 177 1.37 -11.24 36.72
C ALA A 177 1.82 -9.74 36.67
N PRO A 178 0.84 -8.80 36.63
CA PRO A 178 0.92 -7.58 35.80
C PRO A 178 1.22 -6.28 36.57
N VAL A 179 1.76 -5.28 35.88
CA VAL A 179 1.85 -3.88 36.37
C VAL A 179 1.20 -2.95 35.36
N GLY A 180 0.23 -2.16 35.82
CA GLY A 180 -0.61 -1.28 35.01
C GLY A 180 0.09 -0.03 34.46
N PRO A 181 -0.53 0.69 33.50
CA PRO A 181 0.06 1.84 32.85
C PRO A 181 -0.17 3.15 33.63
N PRO A 182 0.80 4.09 33.70
CA PRO A 182 0.54 5.47 34.09
C PRO A 182 0.05 6.32 32.89
N PRO A 183 -0.70 7.41 33.14
CA PRO A 183 -1.36 8.23 32.12
C PRO A 183 -0.39 9.22 31.41
N PRO A 184 -0.75 9.74 30.21
CA PRO A 184 0.08 10.68 29.46
C PRO A 184 -0.15 12.14 29.89
N PRO A 185 0.87 13.02 29.90
CA PRO A 185 0.65 14.46 29.92
C PRO A 185 0.79 15.10 28.53
N ALA A 186 0.03 16.19 28.40
CA ALA A 186 -0.36 16.93 27.21
C ALA A 186 0.75 17.70 26.48
N VAL A 187 0.48 17.95 25.19
CA VAL A 187 1.17 18.91 24.32
C VAL A 187 0.94 20.34 24.84
N ARG A 188 2.02 21.12 24.97
CA ARG A 188 1.97 22.60 24.98
C ARG A 188 2.88 23.16 23.90
N ALA A 189 2.31 24.03 23.08
CA ALA A 189 3.00 24.87 22.10
C ALA A 189 3.41 26.21 22.72
N ASN A 190 4.66 26.65 22.49
CA ASN A 190 5.06 27.95 21.91
C ASN A 190 6.52 28.32 22.25
N GLY A 191 7.23 28.89 21.26
CA GLY A 191 8.10 30.05 21.50
C GLY A 191 9.59 29.99 21.11
N ALA A 192 9.88 30.29 19.84
CA ALA A 192 10.99 31.15 19.34
C ALA A 192 12.48 30.71 19.52
N PRO A 193 13.41 31.23 18.66
CA PRO A 193 14.48 30.43 18.09
C PRO A 193 15.77 30.46 18.90
N THR A 194 16.24 29.28 19.34
CA THR A 194 17.64 29.09 19.73
C THR A 194 18.43 28.70 18.50
N ARG A 195 19.47 29.49 18.21
CA ARG A 195 20.43 29.32 17.13
C ARG A 195 20.99 27.89 17.13
N TYR A 196 20.57 27.07 16.17
CA TYR A 196 21.24 25.81 15.82
C TYR A 196 22.19 26.05 14.66
N SER A 197 23.38 26.57 14.98
CA SER A 197 24.54 26.50 14.09
C SER A 197 25.32 25.23 14.40
N SER A 198 24.91 24.12 13.78
CA SER A 198 25.73 22.91 13.52
C SER A 198 24.94 21.74 12.88
N GLY A 199 23.71 21.96 12.43
CA GLY A 199 22.82 20.94 11.85
C GLY A 199 22.69 20.96 10.32
N MET A 200 23.72 21.38 9.56
CA MET A 200 23.84 20.95 8.15
C MET A 200 24.33 19.49 8.12
N SER A 201 23.63 18.64 8.88
CA SER A 201 23.98 17.28 9.27
C SER A 201 23.63 16.28 8.17
N ALA A 202 24.15 15.05 8.29
CA ALA A 202 24.12 13.95 7.31
C ALA A 202 22.88 13.82 6.40
N GLU A 203 21.67 14.15 6.87
CA GLU A 203 20.43 14.21 6.06
C GLU A 203 20.56 15.12 4.82
N SER A 204 21.24 16.27 4.95
CA SER A 204 21.51 17.17 3.82
C SER A 204 22.50 16.57 2.81
N ALA A 205 23.44 15.73 3.28
CA ALA A 205 24.41 15.06 2.41
C ALA A 205 23.75 13.90 1.65
N GLU A 206 22.91 13.12 2.31
CA GLU A 206 22.14 12.02 1.71
C GLU A 206 21.15 12.54 0.65
N ALA A 207 20.42 13.62 0.93
CA ALA A 207 19.54 14.26 -0.05
C ALA A 207 20.32 14.79 -1.26
N THR A 208 21.53 15.31 -1.05
CA THR A 208 22.41 15.78 -2.13
C THR A 208 22.92 14.61 -2.98
N GLU A 209 23.35 13.51 -2.37
CA GLU A 209 23.78 12.30 -3.09
C GLU A 209 22.63 11.70 -3.89
N PHE A 210 21.45 11.56 -3.28
CA PHE A 210 20.23 11.10 -3.96
C PHE A 210 19.91 11.97 -5.19
N ALA A 211 19.89 13.29 -5.05
CA ALA A 211 19.61 14.18 -6.17
C ALA A 211 20.65 14.07 -7.29
N ALA A 212 21.93 13.90 -6.95
CA ALA A 212 22.99 13.71 -7.93
C ALA A 212 22.83 12.39 -8.70
N LEU A 213 22.50 11.30 -8.00
CA LEU A 213 22.25 9.98 -8.61
C LEU A 213 21.01 10.02 -9.52
N VAL A 214 19.88 10.52 -9.02
CA VAL A 214 18.64 10.64 -9.81
C VAL A 214 18.85 11.52 -11.04
N ARG A 215 19.58 12.63 -10.90
CA ARG A 215 19.95 13.49 -12.04
C ARG A 215 20.75 12.72 -13.07
N ALA A 216 21.77 11.97 -12.66
CA ALA A 216 22.59 11.18 -13.58
C ALA A 216 21.76 10.16 -14.35
N GLU A 217 20.84 9.46 -13.67
CA GLU A 217 19.95 8.48 -14.28
C GLU A 217 18.97 9.13 -15.27
N ARG A 218 18.27 10.20 -14.87
CA ARG A 218 17.32 10.91 -15.74
C ARG A 218 18.00 11.50 -16.98
N LEU A 219 19.19 12.09 -16.83
CA LEU A 219 19.98 12.60 -17.96
C LEU A 219 20.41 11.47 -18.91
N ARG A 220 20.82 10.31 -18.38
CA ARG A 220 21.19 9.15 -19.21
C ARG A 220 19.99 8.62 -20.02
N ALA A 221 18.79 8.74 -19.46
CA ALA A 221 17.54 8.37 -20.13
C ALA A 221 16.95 9.47 -21.03
N GLY A 222 17.59 10.65 -21.13
CA GLY A 222 17.08 11.78 -21.92
C GLY A 222 15.87 12.48 -21.30
N VAL A 223 15.61 12.28 -20.01
CA VAL A 223 14.50 12.90 -19.26
C VAL A 223 15.00 14.11 -18.47
N PRO A 224 14.28 15.25 -18.43
CA PRO A 224 14.68 16.42 -17.65
C PRO A 224 14.88 16.09 -16.17
N ALA A 225 15.89 16.70 -15.54
CA ALA A 225 16.14 16.55 -14.11
C ALA A 225 14.99 17.12 -13.26
N VAL A 226 14.79 16.54 -12.08
CA VAL A 226 13.85 17.07 -11.08
C VAL A 226 14.54 18.07 -10.14
N ALA A 227 13.77 19.03 -9.62
CA ALA A 227 14.19 19.93 -8.56
C ALA A 227 13.85 19.33 -7.17
N LEU A 228 14.73 19.45 -6.18
CA LEU A 228 14.36 19.11 -4.81
C LEU A 228 13.49 20.23 -4.22
N ASP A 229 12.31 19.88 -3.71
CA ASP A 229 11.42 20.80 -2.99
C ASP A 229 11.48 20.51 -1.48
N GLY A 230 11.67 21.56 -0.69
CA GLY A 230 11.80 21.44 0.77
C GLY A 230 10.52 21.00 1.48
N ARG A 231 9.33 21.33 0.95
CA ARG A 231 8.03 20.92 1.52
C ARG A 231 7.79 19.44 1.25
N LEU A 232 8.09 18.97 0.03
CA LEU A 232 8.06 17.53 -0.27
C LEU A 232 9.05 16.77 0.59
N SER A 233 10.27 17.28 0.76
CA SER A 233 11.29 16.62 1.60
C SER A 233 10.87 16.56 3.07
N ALA A 234 10.27 17.63 3.61
CA ALA A 234 9.73 17.63 4.96
C ALA A 234 8.57 16.62 5.13
N ALA A 235 7.67 16.53 4.15
CA ALA A 235 6.57 15.56 4.15
C ALA A 235 7.09 14.11 4.08
N ALA A 236 8.06 13.86 3.18
CA ALA A 236 8.73 12.57 3.06
C ALA A 236 9.42 12.19 4.37
N GLN A 237 10.22 13.08 4.96
CA GLN A 237 10.93 12.83 6.22
C GLN A 237 9.97 12.53 7.37
N ALA A 238 8.90 13.32 7.52
CA ALA A 238 7.89 13.07 8.55
C ALA A 238 7.19 11.71 8.36
N HIS A 239 6.92 11.32 7.12
CA HIS A 239 6.33 10.03 6.79
C HIS A 239 7.28 8.87 7.10
N THR A 240 8.54 9.00 6.69
CA THR A 240 9.56 7.97 6.93
C THR A 240 9.84 7.79 8.42
N ALA A 241 9.87 8.87 9.21
CA ALA A 241 10.00 8.81 10.65
C ALA A 241 8.81 8.07 11.31
N ALA A 242 7.59 8.29 10.80
CA ALA A 242 6.42 7.55 11.27
C ALA A 242 6.51 6.06 10.93
N MET A 243 6.91 5.72 9.70
CA MET A 243 7.14 4.32 9.29
C MET A 243 8.18 3.63 10.18
N ALA A 244 9.31 4.29 10.45
CA ALA A 244 10.36 3.77 11.31
C ALA A 244 9.90 3.59 12.76
N GLY A 245 9.25 4.61 13.34
CA GLY A 245 8.75 4.55 14.72
C GLY A 245 7.67 3.47 14.94
N GLN A 246 6.93 3.12 13.88
CA GLN A 246 5.87 2.11 13.90
C GLN A 246 6.32 0.76 13.35
N ARG A 247 7.55 0.66 12.82
CA ARG A 247 8.07 -0.48 12.06
C ARG A 247 7.10 -1.01 11.00
N ARG A 248 6.48 -0.10 10.26
CA ARG A 248 5.45 -0.44 9.27
C ARG A 248 5.64 0.38 8.01
N LEU A 249 5.67 -0.31 6.88
CA LEU A 249 5.70 0.30 5.56
C LEU A 249 4.27 0.54 5.05
N GLY A 250 4.04 1.70 4.44
CA GLY A 250 2.75 2.00 3.83
C GLY A 250 2.54 3.47 3.54
N ALA A 251 1.60 3.77 2.64
CA ALA A 251 1.23 5.15 2.27
C ALA A 251 0.51 5.89 3.39
N GLU A 252 -0.03 5.16 4.36
CA GLU A 252 -0.73 5.66 5.54
C GLU A 252 0.01 5.17 6.79
N SER A 253 0.29 6.08 7.71
CA SER A 253 0.86 5.79 9.03
C SER A 253 -0.22 5.21 9.97
N ALA A 254 0.14 4.57 11.09
CA ALA A 254 -0.80 3.88 11.98
C ALA A 254 -1.82 4.81 12.67
N ASP A 255 -1.54 6.11 12.70
CA ASP A 255 -2.44 7.19 13.12
C ASP A 255 -3.47 7.58 12.02
N GLY A 256 -3.46 6.90 10.87
CA GLY A 256 -4.37 7.14 9.76
C GLY A 256 -3.95 8.30 8.86
N ILE A 257 -2.78 8.91 9.09
CA ILE A 257 -2.29 10.02 8.29
C ILE A 257 -1.56 9.50 7.05
N SER A 258 -2.06 9.86 5.87
CA SER A 258 -1.40 9.51 4.62
C SER A 258 -0.27 10.45 4.25
N VAL A 259 0.72 9.96 3.51
CA VAL A 259 1.80 10.79 2.98
C VAL A 259 1.27 11.93 2.10
N PHE A 260 0.17 11.71 1.37
CA PHE A 260 -0.51 12.75 0.60
C PHE A 260 -1.12 13.86 1.48
N GLN A 261 -1.65 13.48 2.65
CA GLN A 261 -2.11 14.46 3.65
C GLN A 261 -0.93 15.25 4.23
N ARG A 262 0.23 14.61 4.46
CA ARG A 262 1.45 15.30 4.91
C ARG A 262 1.95 16.31 3.87
N ILE A 263 1.91 15.96 2.57
CA ILE A 263 2.29 16.85 1.46
C ILE A 263 1.40 18.10 1.43
N THR A 264 0.09 17.89 1.48
CA THR A 264 -0.89 18.99 1.42
C THR A 264 -0.89 19.84 2.69
N ALA A 265 -0.76 19.24 3.87
CA ALA A 265 -0.58 19.95 5.14
C ALA A 265 0.73 20.75 5.19
N GLY A 266 1.78 20.26 4.51
CA GLY A 266 3.05 20.97 4.32
C GLY A 266 3.00 22.10 3.28
N GLY A 267 1.84 22.38 2.69
CA GLY A 267 1.63 23.48 1.75
C GLY A 267 2.17 23.21 0.35
N TYR A 268 2.39 21.95 -0.02
CA TYR A 268 2.70 21.56 -1.40
C TYR A 268 1.43 21.05 -2.09
N HIS A 269 0.96 21.78 -3.09
CA HIS A 269 -0.19 21.39 -3.92
C HIS A 269 0.32 20.86 -5.26
N TYR A 270 -0.31 19.81 -5.77
CA TYR A 270 0.18 19.10 -6.95
C TYR A 270 -0.93 18.79 -7.96
N LEU A 271 -0.54 18.71 -9.24
CA LEU A 271 -1.37 18.15 -10.31
C LEU A 271 -1.16 16.65 -10.46
N ARG A 272 0.05 16.17 -10.12
CA ARG A 272 0.41 14.76 -10.15
C ARG A 272 1.39 14.46 -9.02
N ILE A 273 1.25 13.30 -8.43
CA ILE A 273 2.13 12.78 -7.38
C ILE A 273 2.35 11.30 -7.62
N ASP A 274 3.53 10.84 -7.28
CA ASP A 274 3.89 9.43 -7.18
C ASP A 274 4.91 9.25 -6.04
N GLN A 275 5.15 8.02 -5.62
CA GLN A 275 5.97 7.73 -4.45
C GLN A 275 6.75 6.42 -4.56
N HIS A 276 7.88 6.36 -3.87
CA HIS A 276 8.54 5.12 -3.49
C HIS A 276 8.58 5.05 -1.98
N LEU A 277 8.16 3.90 -1.43
CA LEU A 277 8.24 3.58 0.00
C LEU A 277 8.94 2.23 0.11
N VAL A 278 10.07 2.19 0.80
CA VAL A 278 10.88 0.96 0.92
C VAL A 278 11.59 0.93 2.26
N SER A 279 11.78 -0.26 2.83
CA SER A 279 12.73 -0.51 3.89
C SER A 279 13.85 -1.43 3.40
N GLY A 280 15.03 -1.32 4.01
CA GLY A 280 16.17 -2.20 3.69
C GLY A 280 17.39 -1.49 3.09
N PRO A 281 17.27 -0.69 2.01
CA PRO A 281 18.42 0.03 1.45
C PRO A 281 19.13 0.85 2.52
N ARG A 282 20.45 0.67 2.67
CA ARG A 282 21.19 1.35 3.75
C ARG A 282 21.80 2.68 3.32
N THR A 283 21.85 2.94 2.02
CA THR A 283 22.51 4.11 1.43
C THR A 283 21.64 4.74 0.34
N PRO A 284 21.83 6.04 0.00
CA PRO A 284 21.15 6.67 -1.13
C PRO A 284 21.36 5.91 -2.45
N ARG A 285 22.57 5.37 -2.69
CA ARG A 285 22.87 4.56 -3.88
C ARG A 285 22.03 3.29 -3.95
N ALA A 286 21.99 2.51 -2.88
CA ALA A 286 21.17 1.30 -2.82
C ALA A 286 19.67 1.61 -2.98
N PHE A 287 19.23 2.77 -2.48
CA PHE A 287 17.84 3.21 -2.65
C PHE A 287 17.54 3.61 -4.11
N VAL A 288 18.45 4.32 -4.79
CA VAL A 288 18.29 4.63 -6.22
C VAL A 288 18.35 3.36 -7.07
N GLU A 289 19.22 2.41 -6.75
CA GLU A 289 19.24 1.09 -7.40
C GLU A 289 17.91 0.36 -7.25
N TYR A 290 17.29 0.42 -6.06
CA TYR A 290 15.93 -0.07 -5.86
C TYR A 290 14.91 0.66 -6.75
N CYS A 291 14.96 2.01 -6.82
CA CYS A 291 14.09 2.80 -7.70
C CYS A 291 14.25 2.44 -9.19
N LEU A 292 15.42 1.96 -9.61
CA LEU A 292 15.66 1.53 -10.99
C LEU A 292 15.19 0.09 -11.27
N GLY A 293 14.77 -0.65 -10.24
CA GLY A 293 14.43 -2.07 -10.32
C GLY A 293 13.12 -2.35 -11.06
N GLY A 294 13.17 -2.81 -12.30
CA GLY A 294 11.97 -3.18 -13.06
C GLY A 294 11.16 -1.98 -13.57
N GLU A 295 10.29 -2.21 -14.56
CA GLU A 295 9.63 -1.11 -15.28
C GLU A 295 8.60 -0.34 -14.45
N ALA A 296 7.87 -1.03 -13.57
CA ALA A 296 6.86 -0.38 -12.72
C ALA A 296 7.49 0.51 -11.64
N ILE A 297 8.60 0.06 -11.03
CA ILE A 297 9.29 0.82 -9.98
C ILE A 297 10.04 2.00 -10.60
N ARG A 298 10.71 1.83 -11.75
CA ARG A 298 11.43 2.95 -12.41
C ARG A 298 10.51 4.03 -12.98
N GLY A 299 9.21 3.75 -13.11
CA GLY A 299 8.22 4.63 -13.73
C GLY A 299 8.28 6.07 -13.21
N PRO A 300 8.08 6.32 -11.90
CA PRO A 300 8.11 7.67 -11.34
C PRO A 300 9.47 8.38 -11.53
N LEU A 301 10.58 7.63 -11.43
CA LEU A 301 11.92 8.18 -11.59
C LEU A 301 12.15 8.70 -13.02
N PHE A 302 11.53 8.10 -14.03
CA PHE A 302 11.67 8.49 -15.44
C PHE A 302 10.46 9.21 -16.02
N ASP A 303 9.41 9.48 -15.24
CA ASP A 303 8.26 10.21 -15.74
C ASP A 303 8.62 11.70 -16.00
N PRO A 304 8.53 12.17 -17.26
CA PRO A 304 8.89 13.55 -17.61
C PRO A 304 7.88 14.58 -17.09
N ALA A 305 6.67 14.16 -16.70
CA ALA A 305 5.68 15.06 -16.13
C ALA A 305 6.00 15.41 -14.66
N LEU A 306 6.82 14.60 -13.99
CA LEU A 306 7.27 14.85 -12.63
C LEU A 306 8.52 15.72 -12.67
N THR A 307 8.43 16.86 -11.98
CA THR A 307 9.40 17.99 -12.08
C THR A 307 10.03 18.31 -10.73
N ASP A 308 9.35 17.98 -9.64
CA ASP A 308 9.83 18.16 -8.28
C ASP A 308 9.99 16.81 -7.58
N ALA A 309 10.91 16.74 -6.62
CA ALA A 309 11.12 15.57 -5.78
C ALA A 309 11.37 15.94 -4.32
N GLY A 310 11.06 15.02 -3.41
CA GLY A 310 11.42 15.12 -2.00
C GLY A 310 11.87 13.77 -1.45
N LEU A 311 12.81 13.79 -0.52
CA LEU A 311 13.39 12.58 0.08
C LEU A 311 13.23 12.59 1.59
N GLY A 312 12.91 11.43 2.14
CA GLY A 312 12.91 11.14 3.57
C GLY A 312 13.64 9.83 3.85
N ARG A 313 14.35 9.79 4.98
CA ARG A 313 15.05 8.62 5.50
C ARG A 313 14.95 8.59 7.02
N ALA A 314 14.64 7.42 7.58
CA ALA A 314 14.70 7.21 9.02
C ALA A 314 15.18 5.80 9.35
N VAL A 315 15.76 5.64 10.53
CA VAL A 315 16.24 4.35 11.04
C VAL A 315 15.44 4.01 12.29
N ASP A 316 14.86 2.81 12.37
CA ASP A 316 14.28 2.34 13.62
C ASP A 316 15.40 2.11 14.64
N ALA A 317 15.32 2.81 15.77
CA ALA A 317 16.38 2.80 16.78
C ALA A 317 16.58 1.43 17.45
N ARG A 318 15.63 0.49 17.33
CA ARG A 318 15.72 -0.83 17.98
C ARG A 318 16.22 -1.92 17.03
N SER A 319 15.70 -1.98 15.81
CA SER A 319 16.08 -2.99 14.82
C SER A 319 17.24 -2.54 13.93
N GLY A 320 17.53 -1.23 13.86
CA GLY A 320 18.47 -0.67 12.90
C GLY A 320 17.96 -0.70 11.46
N GLU A 321 16.67 -1.01 11.25
CA GLU A 321 16.07 -1.06 9.93
C GLU A 321 15.92 0.36 9.36
N VAL A 322 16.30 0.52 8.09
CA VAL A 322 16.28 1.81 7.39
C VAL A 322 15.04 1.88 6.52
N TYR A 323 14.29 2.96 6.64
CA TYR A 323 13.12 3.28 5.83
C TYR A 323 13.43 4.47 4.94
N TRP A 324 12.84 4.49 3.74
CA TRP A 324 12.94 5.58 2.77
C TRP A 324 11.57 5.99 2.24
N THR A 325 11.46 7.26 1.89
CA THR A 325 10.35 7.81 1.11
C THR A 325 10.91 8.73 0.05
N ALA A 326 10.67 8.45 -1.22
CA ALA A 326 10.85 9.43 -2.29
C ALA A 326 9.48 9.84 -2.82
N LEU A 327 9.25 11.15 -2.91
CA LEU A 327 8.06 11.74 -3.49
C LEU A 327 8.43 12.39 -4.81
N TRP A 328 7.60 12.19 -5.84
CA TRP A 328 7.82 12.68 -7.19
C TRP A 328 6.57 13.43 -7.63
N ALA A 329 6.68 14.72 -7.92
CA ALA A 329 5.51 15.55 -8.09
C ALA A 329 5.58 16.48 -9.30
N ARG A 330 4.39 16.85 -9.77
CA ARG A 330 4.18 18.02 -10.62
C ARG A 330 3.44 19.08 -9.80
N PRO A 331 4.02 20.27 -9.58
CA PRO A 331 3.39 21.29 -8.76
C PRO A 331 2.09 21.79 -9.40
N PHE A 332 1.14 22.15 -8.56
CA PHE A 332 -0.07 22.83 -8.98
C PHE A 332 0.25 24.30 -9.28
N THR A 333 0.07 24.67 -10.55
CA THR A 333 0.25 26.03 -11.06
C THR A 333 -0.92 26.35 -11.97
N SER A 334 -1.27 27.64 -12.10
CA SER A 334 -2.34 28.08 -13.00
C SER A 334 -2.08 27.62 -14.44
N ASP A 335 -0.85 27.80 -14.93
CA ASP A 335 -0.45 27.33 -16.27
C ASP A 335 -0.50 25.80 -16.40
N GLY A 336 -0.13 25.09 -15.34
CA GLY A 336 -0.24 23.64 -15.27
C GLY A 336 -1.70 23.18 -15.40
N LEU A 337 -2.61 23.82 -14.68
CA LEU A 337 -4.04 23.52 -14.74
C LEU A 337 -4.61 23.78 -16.14
N ILE A 338 -4.25 24.90 -16.76
CA ILE A 338 -4.70 25.23 -18.12
C ILE A 338 -4.24 24.17 -19.12
N ARG A 339 -2.96 23.76 -19.06
CA ARG A 339 -2.44 22.70 -19.93
C ARG A 339 -3.14 21.36 -19.69
N THR A 340 -3.30 20.95 -18.44
CA THR A 340 -3.99 19.69 -18.10
C THR A 340 -5.44 19.71 -18.56
N ALA A 341 -6.15 20.82 -18.42
CA ALA A 341 -7.52 20.95 -18.94
C ALA A 341 -7.56 20.81 -20.47
N ALA A 342 -6.62 21.45 -21.18
CA ALA A 342 -6.51 21.33 -22.63
C ALA A 342 -6.18 19.89 -23.08
N GLU A 343 -5.28 19.20 -22.38
CA GLU A 343 -4.94 17.79 -22.63
C GLU A 343 -6.15 16.88 -22.43
N VAL A 344 -6.91 17.05 -21.34
CA VAL A 344 -8.12 16.26 -21.07
C VAL A 344 -9.17 16.49 -22.15
N VAL A 345 -9.40 17.74 -22.58
CA VAL A 345 -10.33 18.05 -23.67
C VAL A 345 -9.87 17.40 -24.97
N ALA A 346 -8.58 17.51 -25.30
CA ALA A 346 -8.03 16.92 -26.52
C ALA A 346 -8.18 15.39 -26.53
N LEU A 347 -7.85 14.71 -25.43
CA LEU A 347 -8.02 13.26 -25.28
C LEU A 347 -9.50 12.86 -25.35
N THR A 348 -10.36 13.58 -24.67
CA THR A 348 -11.82 13.33 -24.69
C THR A 348 -12.35 13.45 -26.12
N ASN A 349 -11.94 14.47 -26.86
CA ASN A 349 -12.37 14.69 -28.23
C ASN A 349 -11.79 13.64 -29.19
N ALA A 350 -10.57 13.16 -28.95
CA ALA A 350 -9.98 12.06 -29.72
C ALA A 350 -10.79 10.76 -29.54
N GLU A 351 -11.14 10.40 -28.30
CA GLU A 351 -11.98 9.24 -28.00
C GLU A 351 -13.40 9.38 -28.59
N ARG A 352 -14.00 10.57 -28.50
CA ARG A 352 -15.31 10.86 -29.12
C ARG A 352 -15.25 10.70 -30.63
N THR A 353 -14.21 11.23 -31.27
CA THR A 353 -13.99 11.10 -32.71
C THR A 353 -13.80 9.65 -33.11
N ALA A 354 -13.02 8.87 -32.35
CA ALA A 354 -12.84 7.44 -32.58
C ALA A 354 -14.16 6.66 -32.45
N ALA A 355 -15.07 7.11 -31.60
CA ALA A 355 -16.42 6.57 -31.46
C ALA A 355 -17.45 7.13 -32.47
N GLY A 356 -17.03 7.96 -33.45
CA GLY A 356 -17.92 8.58 -34.45
C GLY A 356 -18.82 9.69 -33.89
N LEU A 357 -18.50 10.20 -32.69
CA LEU A 357 -19.18 11.31 -32.05
C LEU A 357 -18.49 12.63 -32.41
N ARG A 358 -19.24 13.74 -32.43
CA ARG A 358 -18.64 15.07 -32.57
C ARG A 358 -17.82 15.39 -31.32
N PRO A 359 -16.71 16.15 -31.44
CA PRO A 359 -15.96 16.69 -30.31
C PRO A 359 -16.88 17.28 -29.24
#